data_AF-A0A382J5X7-F1
#
_entry.id   AF-A0A382J5X7-F1
#
_cell.length_a   1.000
_cell.length_b   1.000
_cell.length_c   1.000
_cell.angle_alpha   90.00
_cell.angle_beta   90.00
_cell.angle_gamma   90.00
#
_symmetry.space_group_name_H-M   'P 1'
#
loop_
_entity.id
_entity.type
_entity.pdbx_description
1 polymer ?
#
loop_
_entity_poly.entity_id
_entity_poly.type
_entity_poly.pdbx_seq_one_letter_code
_entity_poly.pdbx_strand_id
1 'polypeptide(L)'
;MEFDITPISNVKKDGSIRDPVDDDIVKSLRGNMEWHHDSTYMPIQAKGSVFTAHQVPPEGGETGWADMTAAYEALDPKMKEKIKDLCAYHSYSYSQAKYKHKPQEESEF
;
A
#
# COMPACT_ATOMS: atom_id res chain seq x y z
N MET A 1 22.95 7.81 -10.54
CA MET A 1 21.83 6.91 -10.84
C MET A 1 20.59 7.77 -10.86
N GLU A 2 19.97 7.92 -12.02
CA GLU A 2 18.60 8.44 -12.10
C GLU A 2 17.67 7.24 -11.90
N PHE A 3 16.72 7.40 -10.99
CA PHE A 3 15.67 6.40 -10.78
C PHE A 3 14.40 6.97 -11.41
N ASP A 4 13.73 6.20 -12.26
CA ASP A 4 12.39 6.53 -12.69
C ASP A 4 11.45 6.43 -11.47
N ILE A 5 10.94 7.59 -11.04
CA ILE A 5 10.03 7.69 -9.91
C ILE A 5 8.60 7.55 -10.44
N THR A 6 7.89 6.52 -9.99
CA THR A 6 6.45 6.42 -10.21
C THR A 6 5.74 7.36 -9.21
N PRO A 7 5.03 8.40 -9.66
CA PRO A 7 4.37 9.33 -8.76
C PRO A 7 3.16 8.68 -8.09
N ILE A 8 3.13 8.69 -6.75
CA ILE A 8 1.94 8.45 -5.95
C ILE A 8 1.24 9.80 -5.79
N SER A 9 0.23 10.07 -6.62
CA SER A 9 -0.40 11.39 -6.67
C SER A 9 -1.85 11.33 -7.14
N ASN A 10 -2.70 12.15 -6.51
CA ASN A 10 -4.05 12.47 -6.99
C ASN A 10 -4.05 13.65 -7.98
N VAL A 11 -2.88 14.20 -8.34
CA VAL A 11 -2.70 15.27 -9.32
C VAL A 11 -2.11 14.70 -10.61
N LYS A 12 -2.73 15.01 -11.75
CA LYS A 12 -2.27 14.62 -13.09
C LYS A 12 -1.09 15.48 -13.53
N LYS A 13 -0.41 15.08 -14.61
CA LYS A 13 0.75 15.82 -15.17
C LYS A 13 0.40 17.25 -15.63
N ASP A 14 -0.85 17.50 -15.98
CA ASP A 14 -1.36 18.82 -16.37
C ASP A 14 -1.80 19.69 -15.17
N GLY A 15 -1.64 19.18 -13.94
CA GLY A 15 -2.05 19.88 -12.72
C GLY A 15 -3.52 19.68 -12.33
N SER A 16 -4.33 19.02 -13.16
CA SER A 16 -5.72 18.72 -12.81
C SER A 16 -5.82 17.61 -11.75
N ILE A 17 -6.87 17.65 -10.94
CA ILE A 17 -7.13 16.66 -9.89
C ILE A 17 -7.84 15.45 -10.49
N ARG A 18 -7.39 14.25 -10.11
CA ARG A 18 -8.04 12.98 -10.46
C ARG A 18 -9.40 12.85 -9.80
N ASP A 19 -10.34 12.20 -10.47
CA ASP A 19 -11.67 11.97 -9.89
C ASP A 19 -11.54 11.12 -8.62
N PRO A 20 -12.06 11.57 -7.47
CA PRO A 20 -11.83 10.87 -6.22
C PRO A 20 -12.56 9.52 -6.15
N VAL A 21 -13.55 9.26 -7.00
CA VAL A 21 -14.46 8.10 -6.95
C VAL A 21 -14.23 7.14 -8.11
N ASP A 22 -14.13 7.63 -9.34
CA ASP A 22 -14.08 6.82 -10.57
C ASP A 22 -12.77 6.95 -11.38
N ASP A 23 -11.66 7.31 -10.74
CA ASP A 23 -10.31 7.21 -11.32
C ASP A 23 -9.61 5.93 -10.81
N ASP A 24 -9.11 5.10 -11.73
CA ASP A 24 -8.51 3.80 -11.35
C ASP A 24 -7.18 3.96 -10.61
N ILE A 25 -6.42 5.03 -10.87
CA ILE A 25 -5.20 5.34 -10.11
C ILE A 25 -5.59 5.68 -8.68
N VAL A 26 -6.60 6.54 -8.48
CA VAL A 26 -7.07 6.88 -7.14
C VAL A 26 -7.60 5.65 -6.41
N LYS A 27 -8.39 4.80 -7.07
CA LYS A 27 -8.87 3.53 -6.47
C LYS A 27 -7.71 2.63 -6.05
N SER A 28 -6.66 2.54 -6.87
CA SER A 28 -5.46 1.78 -6.54
C SER A 28 -4.75 2.35 -5.30
N LEU A 29 -4.53 3.67 -5.29
CA LEU A 29 -3.86 4.39 -4.20
C LEU A 29 -4.60 4.30 -2.85
N ARG A 30 -5.92 4.08 -2.85
CA ARG A 30 -6.69 3.85 -1.61
C ARG A 30 -6.20 2.64 -0.83
N GLY A 31 -5.59 1.64 -1.48
CA GLY A 31 -4.96 0.51 -0.82
C GLY A 31 -3.91 0.93 0.21
N ASN A 32 -3.21 2.06 -0.03
CA ASN A 32 -2.17 2.56 0.85
C ASN A 32 -2.72 3.17 2.16
N MET A 33 -4.03 3.37 2.27
CA MET A 33 -4.67 3.89 3.49
C MET A 33 -4.91 2.80 4.55
N GLU A 34 -4.78 1.51 4.19
CA GLU A 34 -4.84 0.40 5.14
C GLU A 34 -3.43 0.02 5.62
N TRP A 35 -3.34 -0.61 6.81
CA TRP A 35 -2.08 -1.20 7.27
C TRP A 35 -1.62 -2.31 6.31
N HIS A 36 -0.43 -2.15 5.77
CA HIS A 36 0.17 -3.09 4.84
C HIS A 36 1.68 -3.15 5.02
N HIS A 37 2.32 -4.09 4.33
CA HIS A 37 3.76 -4.16 4.15
C HIS A 37 4.03 -4.32 2.66
N ASP A 38 4.99 -3.56 2.13
CA ASP A 38 5.17 -3.44 0.68
C ASP A 38 5.54 -4.76 0.03
N SER A 39 4.85 -5.08 -1.08
CA SER A 39 5.17 -6.21 -1.95
C SER A 39 5.14 -7.59 -1.28
N THR A 40 4.42 -7.80 -0.17
CA THR A 40 4.29 -9.14 0.44
C THR A 40 3.65 -10.18 -0.47
N TYR A 41 2.92 -9.74 -1.51
CA TYR A 41 2.29 -10.60 -2.52
C TYR A 41 3.25 -11.06 -3.62
N MET A 42 4.48 -10.52 -3.67
CA MET A 42 5.50 -10.91 -4.63
C MET A 42 6.25 -12.15 -4.13
N PRO A 43 6.83 -12.98 -5.02
CA PRO A 43 7.64 -14.13 -4.61
C PRO A 43 8.83 -13.76 -3.71
N ILE A 44 9.36 -12.54 -3.88
CA ILE A 44 10.39 -11.95 -3.03
C ILE A 44 9.87 -10.58 -2.59
N GLN A 45 9.69 -10.40 -1.28
CA GLN A 45 9.23 -9.14 -0.71
C GLN A 45 10.26 -8.02 -0.86
N ALA A 46 9.79 -6.78 -0.90
CA ALA A 46 10.66 -5.62 -0.82
C ALA A 46 11.41 -5.63 0.53
N LYS A 47 12.70 -5.27 0.51
CA LYS A 47 13.50 -5.16 1.75
C LYS A 47 13.25 -3.84 2.49
N GLY A 48 12.89 -2.80 1.75
CA GLY A 48 12.64 -1.48 2.28
C GLY A 48 12.19 -0.54 1.17
N SER A 49 11.64 0.59 1.59
CA SER A 49 11.02 1.57 0.70
C SER A 49 11.61 2.95 0.98
N VAL A 50 11.77 3.72 -0.10
CA VAL A 50 12.24 5.12 -0.03
C VAL A 50 11.27 5.96 -0.84
N PHE A 51 10.74 7.01 -0.23
CA PHE A 51 9.89 7.99 -0.90
C PHE A 51 10.28 9.40 -0.47
N THR A 52 9.94 10.37 -1.31
CA THR A 52 10.18 11.78 -1.08
C THR A 52 8.88 12.54 -1.32
N ALA A 53 8.59 13.52 -0.47
CA ALA A 53 7.40 14.34 -0.59
C ALA A 53 7.70 15.54 -1.48
N HIS A 54 7.18 15.53 -2.71
CA HIS A 54 7.33 16.66 -3.65
C HIS A 54 6.28 17.74 -3.43
N GLN A 55 5.06 17.33 -3.06
CA GLN A 55 3.96 18.21 -2.69
C GLN A 55 3.26 17.61 -1.47
N VAL A 56 3.12 18.41 -0.42
CA VAL A 56 2.51 18.00 0.85
C VAL A 56 1.16 18.70 0.97
N PRO A 57 0.06 17.98 1.26
CA PRO A 57 -1.23 18.62 1.51
C PRO A 57 -1.17 19.48 2.78
N PRO A 58 -1.95 20.57 2.87
CA PRO A 58 -1.96 21.44 4.05
C PRO A 58 -2.51 20.75 5.31
N GLU A 59 -3.28 19.68 5.14
CA GLU A 59 -3.87 18.87 6.20
C GLU A 59 -4.00 17.40 5.76
N GLY A 60 -3.88 16.47 6.71
CA GLY A 60 -3.92 15.03 6.44
C GLY A 60 -2.67 14.50 5.72
N GLY A 61 -2.78 13.29 5.15
CA GLY A 61 -1.70 12.67 4.37
C GLY A 61 -0.53 12.16 5.22
N GLU A 62 -0.70 12.04 6.53
CA GLU A 62 0.30 11.47 7.42
C GLU A 62 0.55 9.99 7.08
N THR A 63 1.80 9.57 7.19
CA THR A 63 2.18 8.17 7.05
C THR A 63 2.40 7.56 8.42
N GLY A 64 1.57 6.56 8.78
CA GLY A 64 1.72 5.78 9.99
C GLY A 64 2.71 4.63 9.82
N TRP A 65 3.49 4.36 10.86
CA TRP A 65 4.40 3.21 10.95
C TRP A 65 4.11 2.40 12.19
N ALA A 66 4.22 1.09 12.09
CA ALA A 66 4.09 0.18 13.21
C ALA A 66 5.25 -0.82 13.23
N ASP A 67 5.91 -0.94 14.38
CA ASP A 67 7.01 -1.87 14.58
C ASP A 67 6.46 -3.28 14.84
N MET A 68 6.57 -4.16 13.85
CA MET A 68 6.09 -5.54 13.95
C MET A 68 7.00 -6.44 14.82
N THR A 69 8.26 -6.06 15.02
CA THR A 69 9.15 -6.75 15.97
C THR A 69 8.69 -6.46 17.39
N ALA A 70 8.50 -5.19 17.74
CA ALA A 70 7.96 -4.81 19.05
C ALA A 70 6.56 -5.41 19.29
N ALA A 71 5.70 -5.43 18.26
CA ALA A 71 4.39 -6.06 18.35
C ALA A 71 4.47 -7.57 18.65
N TYR A 72 5.36 -8.30 17.97
CA TYR A 72 5.58 -9.72 18.23
C TYR A 72 6.15 -9.96 19.64
N GLU A 73 7.10 -9.13 20.09
CA GLU A 73 7.69 -9.23 21.42
C GLU A 73 6.66 -9.05 22.54
N ALA A 74 5.69 -8.16 22.34
CA ALA A 74 4.60 -7.89 23.29
C ALA A 74 3.55 -9.02 23.38
N LEU A 75 3.53 -9.99 22.46
CA LEU A 75 2.60 -11.12 22.52
C LEU A 75 2.87 -12.03 23.72
N ASP A 76 1.80 -12.56 24.32
CA ASP A 76 1.89 -13.59 25.34
C ASP A 76 2.49 -14.89 24.78
N PRO A 77 3.10 -15.75 25.64
CA PRO A 77 3.75 -16.98 25.18
C PRO A 77 2.81 -17.95 24.44
N LYS A 78 1.52 -17.99 24.82
CA LYS A 78 0.54 -18.89 24.20
C LYS A 78 0.23 -18.43 22.77
N MET A 79 0.16 -17.12 22.52
CA MET A 79 -0.02 -16.59 21.18
C MET A 79 1.22 -16.82 20.31
N LYS A 80 2.43 -16.58 20.83
CA LYS A 80 3.68 -16.87 20.11
C LYS A 80 3.74 -18.34 19.68
N GLU A 81 3.44 -19.26 20.60
CA GLU A 81 3.39 -20.69 20.30
C GLU A 81 2.34 -21.04 19.24
N LYS A 82 1.17 -20.39 19.30
CA LYS A 82 0.10 -20.59 18.32
C LYS A 82 0.50 -20.19 16.89
N ILE A 83 1.27 -19.12 16.73
CA ILE A 83 1.53 -18.53 15.40
C ILE A 83 2.88 -18.90 14.79
N LYS A 84 3.81 -19.49 15.55
CA LYS A 84 5.22 -19.69 15.14
C LYS A 84 5.40 -20.48 13.83
N ASP A 85 4.49 -21.42 13.55
CA ASP A 85 4.57 -22.31 12.38
C ASP A 85 3.50 -21.97 11.33
N LEU A 86 2.79 -20.84 11.48
CA LEU A 86 1.76 -20.42 10.54
C LEU A 86 2.37 -19.68 9.35
N CYS A 87 1.79 -19.93 8.19
CA CYS A 87 2.06 -19.18 6.96
C CYS A 87 0.82 -18.38 6.57
N ALA A 88 1.03 -17.18 6.03
CA ALA A 88 -0.01 -16.37 5.42
C ALA A 88 0.15 -16.40 3.89
N TYR A 89 -0.97 -16.40 3.17
CA TYR A 89 -1.00 -16.18 1.73
C TYR A 89 -1.34 -14.71 1.46
N HIS A 90 -0.47 -14.03 0.72
CA HIS A 90 -0.61 -12.62 0.39
C HIS A 90 -1.02 -12.45 -1.07
N SER A 91 -2.05 -11.65 -1.33
CA SER A 91 -2.58 -11.41 -2.67
C SER A 91 -2.94 -9.95 -2.86
N TYR A 92 -2.39 -9.34 -3.91
CA TYR A 92 -2.76 -7.99 -4.34
C TYR A 92 -4.24 -7.93 -4.75
N SER A 93 -4.73 -8.94 -5.48
CA SER A 93 -6.14 -9.02 -5.85
C SER A 93 -7.05 -9.04 -4.63
N TYR A 94 -6.65 -9.74 -3.56
CA TYR A 94 -7.40 -9.77 -2.30
C TYR A 94 -7.47 -8.40 -1.63
N SER A 95 -6.36 -7.65 -1.56
CA SER A 95 -6.36 -6.30 -0.98
C SER A 95 -7.20 -5.32 -1.81
N GLN A 96 -7.06 -5.37 -3.14
CA GLN A 96 -7.74 -4.44 -4.05
C GLN A 96 -9.24 -4.73 -4.22
N ALA A 97 -9.70 -5.97 -3.99
CA ALA A 97 -11.11 -6.36 -4.14
C ALA A 97 -12.07 -5.50 -3.30
N LYS A 98 -11.58 -4.87 -2.22
CA LYS A 98 -12.34 -3.93 -1.38
C LYS A 98 -12.74 -2.64 -2.11
N TYR A 99 -12.00 -2.25 -3.15
CA TYR A 99 -12.07 -0.92 -3.76
C TYR A 99 -12.72 -0.90 -5.15
N LYS A 100 -13.50 -1.93 -5.52
CA LYS A 100 -14.30 -2.03 -6.77
C LYS A 100 -13.56 -1.50 -8.01
N HIS A 101 -12.45 -2.14 -8.34
CA HIS A 101 -11.69 -1.80 -9.53
C HIS A 101 -12.46 -2.18 -10.80
N LYS A 102 -12.25 -1.44 -11.89
CA LYS A 102 -12.75 -1.82 -13.20
C LYS A 102 -12.10 -3.14 -13.64
N PRO A 103 -12.77 -3.95 -14.49
CA PRO A 103 -12.14 -5.08 -15.14
C PRO A 103 -10.85 -4.65 -15.84
N GLN A 104 -9.85 -5.53 -15.94
CA GLN A 104 -8.55 -5.20 -16.54
C GLN A 104 -8.68 -4.67 -17.98
N GLU A 105 -9.71 -5.09 -18.71
CA GLU A 105 -10.01 -4.65 -20.09
C GLU A 105 -10.49 -3.19 -20.19
N GLU A 106 -10.99 -2.64 -19.07
CA GLU A 106 -11.52 -1.26 -18.96
C GLU A 106 -10.62 -0.36 -18.10
N SER A 107 -9.65 -0.95 -17.40
CA SER A 107 -8.73 -0.25 -16.50
C SER A 107 -7.65 0.50 -17.28
N GLU A 108 -7.42 1.76 -16.93
CA GLU A 108 -6.24 2.51 -17.41
C GLU A 108 -4.95 2.13 -16.65
N PHE A 109 -5.04 1.17 -15.73
CA PHE A 109 -3.99 0.64 -14.85
C PHE A 109 -3.76 -0.85 -15.09
#